data_AF-A0A972TLN5-F1
#
_entry.id   AF-A0A972TLN5-F1
#
_cell.length_a   1.000
_cell.length_b   1.000
_cell.length_c   1.000
_cell.angle_alpha   90.00
_cell.angle_beta   90.00
_cell.angle_gamma   90.00
#
_symmetry.space_group_name_H-M   'P 1'
#
loop_
_entity.id
_entity.type
_entity.pdbx_description
1 polymer ?
#
loop_
_entity_poly.entity_id
_entity_poly.type
_entity_poly.pdbx_seq_one_letter_code
_entity_poly.pdbx_strand_id
1 'polypeptide(L)'
;MKKYFEVTHKKVFICNSAKRTEKFLKSLKSPGLRFAILDFKPSPQIKDFVSSLKGKDLTDKIFVDLDSFRSEYIRFMRDLNLKNRSLHWWAMNFTSKNPLLTGLYNRIFYVSRLARLIREEDFEHLIIFTSDVDIARKLKSMEGELGVKVSWSIKQRSALKNFVIRALPIAIIYHVFNVLCRRLLYLGIRRAFERDKRSDELYMIFTPFEDKVFKGKTFEDVYFCSLRNFFRQKGIKVMTVGLVSCKFGSLLANKEGDVFIFENFAKLSDITKHLIANLGFFFSKPKLKGLFKISNIDATDMVTSEIALSVNSGQIFLNLM
;
A
#
# COMPACT_ATOMS: atom_id res chain seq x y z
N MET A 1 -38.21 -6.31 14.47
CA MET A 1 -38.42 -4.87 14.72
C MET A 1 -37.70 -4.05 13.66
N LYS A 2 -38.42 -3.46 12.69
CA LYS A 2 -37.86 -2.47 11.76
C LYS A 2 -37.88 -1.12 12.48
N LYS A 3 -36.74 -0.63 12.97
CA LYS A 3 -36.61 0.77 13.41
C LYS A 3 -36.81 1.64 12.17
N TYR A 4 -37.86 2.46 12.19
CA TYR A 4 -38.02 3.55 11.22
C TYR A 4 -36.86 4.52 11.47
N PHE A 5 -35.88 4.55 10.57
CA PHE A 5 -34.82 5.54 10.61
C PHE A 5 -35.45 6.89 10.28
N GLU A 6 -35.46 7.80 11.25
CA GLU A 6 -35.72 9.22 10.98
C GLU A 6 -34.82 9.67 9.83
N VAL A 7 -35.41 10.40 8.88
CA VAL A 7 -34.67 10.94 7.75
C VAL A 7 -33.71 12.00 8.28
N THR A 8 -32.48 11.59 8.58
CA THR A 8 -31.44 12.47 9.07
C THR A 8 -31.05 13.49 8.01
N HIS A 9 -31.13 14.78 8.35
CA HIS A 9 -30.75 15.90 7.46
C HIS A 9 -29.24 15.97 7.17
N LYS A 10 -28.42 15.21 7.90
CA LYS A 10 -26.95 15.18 7.75
C LYS A 10 -26.53 14.63 6.39
N LYS A 11 -25.67 15.36 5.68
CA LYS A 11 -25.11 14.98 4.38
C LYS A 11 -23.59 14.95 4.44
N VAL A 12 -23.00 13.88 3.93
CA VAL A 12 -21.56 13.72 3.75
C VAL A 12 -21.24 13.72 2.26
N PHE A 13 -20.33 14.59 1.84
CA PHE A 13 -19.86 14.68 0.45
C PHE A 13 -18.36 14.41 0.38
N ILE A 14 -17.96 13.40 -0.39
CA ILE A 14 -16.57 12.96 -0.49
C ILE A 14 -15.99 13.32 -1.86
N CYS A 15 -14.85 14.01 -1.91
CA CYS A 15 -14.31 14.53 -3.17
C CYS A 15 -12.78 14.68 -3.16
N ASN A 16 -12.19 14.83 -4.34
CA ASN A 16 -10.76 15.11 -4.53
C ASN A 16 -10.51 16.30 -5.47
N SER A 17 -11.49 17.19 -5.64
CA SER A 17 -11.42 18.26 -6.64
C SER A 17 -12.22 19.48 -6.21
N ALA A 18 -11.52 20.61 -6.06
CA ALA A 18 -12.10 21.92 -5.72
C ALA A 18 -13.32 22.28 -6.59
N LYS A 19 -13.20 22.17 -7.93
CA LYS A 19 -14.29 22.47 -8.87
C LYS A 19 -15.58 21.68 -8.60
N ARG A 20 -15.46 20.42 -8.19
CA ARG A 20 -16.63 19.59 -7.85
C ARG A 20 -17.22 19.99 -6.51
N THR A 21 -16.35 20.34 -5.57
CA THR A 21 -16.75 20.88 -4.27
C THR A 21 -17.51 22.20 -4.43
N GLU A 22 -17.04 23.13 -5.26
CA GLU A 22 -17.77 24.37 -5.58
C GLU A 22 -19.17 24.10 -6.13
N LYS A 23 -19.29 23.15 -7.08
CA LYS A 23 -20.60 22.77 -7.63
C LYS A 23 -21.53 22.22 -6.56
N PHE A 24 -21.00 21.42 -5.63
CA PHE A 24 -21.75 20.92 -4.48
C PHE A 24 -22.15 22.06 -3.55
N LEU A 25 -21.23 22.95 -3.18
CA LEU A 25 -21.49 24.10 -2.31
C LEU A 25 -22.55 25.05 -2.87
N LYS A 26 -22.53 25.33 -4.18
CA LYS A 26 -23.58 26.13 -4.86
C LYS A 26 -24.98 25.53 -4.74
N SER A 27 -25.09 24.23 -4.49
CA SER A 27 -26.38 23.56 -4.29
C SER A 27 -26.88 23.62 -2.84
N LEU A 28 -26.04 24.04 -1.90
CA LEU A 28 -26.38 24.13 -0.49
C LEU A 28 -26.94 25.51 -0.18
N LYS A 29 -28.07 25.55 0.54
CA LYS A 29 -28.71 26.79 1.00
C LYS A 29 -28.36 27.17 2.44
N SER A 30 -27.60 26.34 3.16
CA SER A 30 -27.60 26.35 4.63
C SER A 30 -26.26 26.74 5.28
N PRO A 31 -26.28 27.50 6.38
CA PRO A 31 -25.14 27.70 7.27
C PRO A 31 -24.89 26.46 8.15
N GLY A 32 -23.70 25.88 8.08
CA GLY A 32 -23.35 24.69 8.89
C GLY A 32 -22.28 23.77 8.27
N LEU A 33 -21.45 24.32 7.40
CA LEU A 33 -20.46 23.55 6.66
C LEU A 33 -19.30 23.14 7.55
N ARG A 34 -19.00 21.84 7.54
CA ARG A 34 -17.79 21.28 8.13
C ARG A 34 -16.98 20.56 7.07
N PHE A 35 -15.67 20.47 7.27
CA PHE A 35 -14.81 19.73 6.35
C PHE A 35 -13.66 19.01 7.05
N ALA A 36 -13.08 18.04 6.36
CA ALA A 36 -11.94 17.26 6.81
C ALA A 36 -11.05 16.85 5.63
N ILE A 37 -9.73 16.91 5.81
CA ILE A 37 -8.75 16.49 4.81
C ILE A 37 -8.06 15.19 5.26
N LEU A 38 -8.10 14.15 4.43
CA LEU A 38 -7.46 12.85 4.74
C LEU A 38 -6.15 12.61 3.98
N ASP A 39 -5.97 13.27 2.83
CA ASP A 39 -4.76 13.08 2.04
C ASP A 39 -3.57 13.74 2.78
N PHE A 40 -2.54 12.95 3.13
CA PHE A 40 -1.31 13.47 3.80
C PHE A 40 -0.57 14.54 2.98
N LYS A 41 -0.77 14.55 1.66
CA LYS A 41 -0.24 15.55 0.74
C LYS A 41 -1.38 16.02 -0.17
N PRO A 42 -2.30 16.85 0.34
CA PRO A 42 -3.36 17.38 -0.50
C PRO A 42 -2.73 18.26 -1.57
N SER A 43 -3.33 18.30 -2.77
CA SER A 43 -2.82 19.17 -3.83
C SER A 43 -2.83 20.63 -3.37
N PRO A 44 -1.90 21.48 -3.84
CA PRO A 44 -1.91 22.91 -3.53
C PRO A 44 -3.29 23.54 -3.77
N GLN A 45 -3.93 23.17 -4.89
CA GLN A 45 -5.28 23.59 -5.25
C GLN A 45 -6.35 23.25 -4.19
N ILE A 46 -6.26 22.08 -3.53
CA ILE A 46 -7.18 21.73 -2.44
C ILE A 46 -6.86 22.54 -1.19
N LYS A 47 -5.58 22.77 -0.88
CA LYS A 47 -5.20 23.60 0.28
C LYS A 47 -5.71 25.03 0.13
N ASP A 48 -5.45 25.65 -1.02
CA ASP A 48 -5.88 27.01 -1.32
C ASP A 48 -7.41 27.10 -1.28
N PHE A 49 -8.10 26.13 -1.89
CA PHE A 49 -9.55 26.06 -1.86
C PHE A 49 -10.11 25.92 -0.45
N VAL A 50 -9.58 24.99 0.35
CA VAL A 50 -10.03 24.78 1.73
C VAL A 50 -9.81 26.04 2.59
N SER A 51 -8.69 26.74 2.40
CA SER A 51 -8.43 28.00 3.11
C SER A 51 -9.48 29.09 2.82
N SER A 52 -10.13 29.03 1.66
CA SER A 52 -11.22 29.94 1.27
C SER A 52 -12.61 29.53 1.77
N LEU A 53 -12.77 28.31 2.32
CA LEU A 53 -14.07 27.83 2.76
C LEU A 53 -14.48 28.48 4.08
N LYS A 54 -15.67 29.08 4.10
CA LYS A 54 -16.33 29.50 5.35
C LYS A 54 -16.98 28.28 6.00
N GLY A 55 -16.19 27.51 6.76
CA GLY A 55 -16.64 26.30 7.47
C GLY A 55 -15.69 25.90 8.58
N LYS A 56 -16.11 24.95 9.42
CA LYS A 56 -15.28 24.42 10.52
C LYS A 56 -14.41 23.27 10.01
N ASP A 57 -13.09 23.41 10.14
CA ASP A 57 -12.15 22.32 9.90
C ASP A 57 -12.21 21.32 11.06
N LEU A 58 -12.35 20.03 10.73
CA LEU A 58 -12.36 18.92 11.67
C LEU A 58 -11.17 17.96 11.44
N THR A 59 -10.19 18.34 10.61
CA THR A 59 -9.05 17.50 10.25
C THR A 59 -8.31 16.98 11.48
N ASP A 60 -8.03 17.84 12.46
CA ASP A 60 -7.29 17.43 13.67
C ASP A 60 -8.02 16.37 14.49
N LYS A 61 -9.37 16.38 14.51
CA LYS A 61 -10.18 15.39 15.25
C LYS A 61 -10.03 13.97 14.69
N ILE A 62 -9.67 13.84 13.41
CA ILE A 62 -9.42 12.54 12.79
C ILE A 62 -8.16 11.91 13.36
N PHE A 63 -7.12 12.70 13.62
CA PHE A 63 -5.81 12.19 14.02
C PHE A 63 -5.62 11.97 15.52
N VAL A 64 -6.64 12.28 16.33
CA VAL A 64 -6.63 11.98 17.78
C VAL A 64 -6.59 10.46 18.02
N ASP A 65 -5.90 10.03 19.08
CA ASP A 65 -5.73 8.63 19.51
C ASP A 65 -5.00 7.68 18.54
N LEU A 66 -4.10 8.20 17.70
CA LEU A 66 -3.37 7.40 16.71
C LEU A 66 -2.65 6.18 17.33
N ASP A 67 -2.05 6.34 18.52
CA ASP A 67 -1.30 5.27 19.19
C ASP A 67 -2.22 4.14 19.71
N SER A 68 -3.40 4.50 20.21
CA SER A 68 -4.42 3.53 20.62
C SER A 68 -4.88 2.70 19.42
N PHE A 69 -5.20 3.38 18.31
CA PHE A 69 -5.59 2.72 17.07
C PHE A 69 -4.49 1.80 16.53
N ARG A 70 -3.22 2.21 16.59
CA ARG A 70 -2.07 1.39 16.16
C ARG A 70 -2.04 0.05 16.89
N SER A 71 -2.26 0.08 18.20
CA SER A 71 -2.29 -1.13 19.05
C SER A 71 -3.48 -2.03 18.72
N GLU A 72 -4.64 -1.44 18.40
CA GLU A 72 -5.82 -2.17 17.93
C GLU A 72 -5.59 -2.81 16.57
N TYR A 73 -5.00 -2.08 15.63
CA TYR A 73 -4.67 -2.58 14.30
C TYR A 73 -3.67 -3.74 14.35
N ILE A 74 -2.66 -3.67 15.20
CA ILE A 74 -1.69 -4.78 15.36
C ILE A 74 -2.40 -6.05 15.84
N ARG A 75 -3.36 -5.93 16.78
CA ARG A 75 -4.17 -7.06 17.24
C ARG A 75 -5.09 -7.59 16.13
N PHE A 76 -5.77 -6.70 15.42
CA PHE A 76 -6.58 -7.03 14.26
C PHE A 76 -5.78 -7.82 13.21
N MET A 77 -4.59 -7.33 12.84
CA MET A 77 -3.72 -8.01 11.87
C MET A 77 -3.22 -9.36 12.38
N ARG A 78 -2.90 -9.48 13.67
CA ARG A 78 -2.53 -10.75 14.29
C ARG A 78 -3.66 -11.77 14.12
N ASP A 79 -4.87 -11.40 14.48
CA ASP A 79 -6.02 -12.32 14.48
C ASP A 79 -6.44 -12.67 13.04
N LEU A 80 -6.40 -11.68 12.15
CA LEU A 80 -6.58 -11.85 10.70
C LEU A 80 -5.61 -12.88 10.13
N ASN A 81 -4.32 -12.73 10.46
CA ASN A 81 -3.28 -13.61 9.98
C ASN A 81 -3.36 -15.02 10.57
N LEU A 82 -3.66 -15.15 11.86
CA LEU A 82 -3.85 -16.46 12.50
C LEU A 82 -4.97 -17.26 11.84
N LYS A 83 -6.09 -16.59 11.52
CA LYS A 83 -7.28 -17.23 10.94
C LYS A 83 -7.10 -17.62 9.47
N ASN A 84 -6.27 -16.90 8.73
CA ASN A 84 -6.02 -17.13 7.30
C ASN A 84 -4.64 -17.75 7.02
N ARG A 85 -3.96 -18.26 8.04
CA ARG A 85 -2.58 -18.77 7.95
C ARG A 85 -2.41 -19.75 6.79
N SER A 86 -1.51 -19.40 5.88
CA SER A 86 -0.98 -20.25 4.82
C SER A 86 0.28 -19.60 4.26
N LEU A 87 1.16 -20.38 3.64
CA LEU A 87 2.37 -19.83 3.01
C LEU A 87 2.05 -18.66 2.06
N HIS A 88 1.03 -18.85 1.21
CA HIS A 88 0.59 -17.86 0.24
C HIS A 88 -0.01 -16.61 0.87
N TRP A 89 -0.76 -16.77 1.97
CA TRP A 89 -1.29 -15.65 2.73
C TRP A 89 -0.14 -14.75 3.21
N TRP A 90 0.87 -15.34 3.86
CA TRP A 90 2.00 -14.62 4.42
C TRP A 90 2.85 -13.90 3.38
N ALA A 91 2.82 -14.34 2.13
CA ALA A 91 3.52 -13.66 1.05
C ALA A 91 2.78 -12.42 0.51
N MET A 92 1.55 -12.15 0.93
CA MET A 92 0.85 -10.92 0.51
C MET A 92 1.32 -9.73 1.31
N ASN A 93 1.64 -8.63 0.63
CA ASN A 93 2.15 -7.40 1.26
C ASN A 93 1.25 -6.86 2.39
N PHE A 94 -0.08 -6.96 2.25
CA PHE A 94 -1.00 -6.45 3.27
C PHE A 94 -0.98 -7.25 4.57
N THR A 95 -0.39 -8.45 4.59
CA THR A 95 -0.26 -9.24 5.83
C THR A 95 0.87 -8.73 6.72
N SER A 96 1.77 -7.91 6.16
CA SER A 96 2.74 -7.15 6.91
C SER A 96 2.05 -6.12 7.80
N LYS A 97 2.56 -5.96 9.02
CA LYS A 97 2.12 -4.89 9.94
C LYS A 97 2.66 -3.51 9.55
N ASN A 98 3.46 -3.42 8.48
CA ASN A 98 4.07 -2.17 8.05
C ASN A 98 3.07 -1.31 7.23
N PRO A 99 2.65 -0.14 7.74
CA PRO A 99 1.70 0.74 7.05
C PRO A 99 2.27 1.38 5.77
N LEU A 100 3.58 1.30 5.53
CA LEU A 100 4.20 1.78 4.29
C LEU A 100 3.99 0.82 3.12
N LEU A 101 3.75 -0.47 3.40
CA LEU A 101 3.62 -1.48 2.36
C LEU A 101 2.21 -1.51 1.76
N THR A 102 1.18 -1.13 2.52
CA THR A 102 -0.21 -1.14 2.06
C THR A 102 -1.06 0.01 2.56
N GLY A 103 -2.09 0.36 1.79
CA GLY A 103 -3.06 1.38 2.17
C GLY A 103 -4.06 0.93 3.25
N LEU A 104 -4.07 -0.36 3.60
CA LEU A 104 -5.07 -0.96 4.50
C LEU A 104 -5.13 -0.26 5.85
N TYR A 105 -3.97 -0.03 6.48
CA TYR A 105 -3.89 0.66 7.77
C TYR A 105 -4.58 2.01 7.72
N ASN A 106 -4.18 2.85 6.76
CA ASN A 106 -4.69 4.21 6.61
C ASN A 106 -6.19 4.21 6.29
N ARG A 107 -6.66 3.29 5.42
CA ARG A 107 -8.08 3.19 5.07
C ARG A 107 -8.93 2.83 6.28
N ILE A 108 -8.53 1.79 7.03
CA ILE A 108 -9.25 1.37 8.23
C ILE A 108 -9.23 2.49 9.27
N PHE A 109 -8.07 3.13 9.48
CA PHE A 109 -7.94 4.27 10.37
C PHE A 109 -8.93 5.37 10.00
N TYR A 110 -8.89 5.85 8.76
CA TYR A 110 -9.74 6.94 8.31
C TYR A 110 -11.23 6.58 8.37
N VAL A 111 -11.63 5.41 7.91
CA VAL A 111 -13.03 4.97 8.02
C VAL A 111 -13.46 4.94 9.49
N SER A 112 -12.62 4.42 10.38
CA SER A 112 -12.90 4.38 11.82
C SER A 112 -13.08 5.75 12.44
N ARG A 113 -12.18 6.67 12.13
CA ARG A 113 -12.21 8.02 12.69
C ARG A 113 -13.33 8.85 12.09
N LEU A 114 -13.64 8.69 10.81
CA LEU A 114 -14.78 9.36 10.15
C LEU A 114 -16.11 8.83 10.66
N ALA A 115 -16.26 7.53 10.86
CA ALA A 115 -17.47 6.96 11.44
C ALA A 115 -17.72 7.49 12.86
N ARG A 116 -16.66 7.60 13.68
CA ARG A 116 -16.73 8.21 15.01
C ARG A 116 -17.10 9.69 14.93
N LEU A 117 -16.38 10.47 14.12
CA LEU A 117 -16.63 11.90 13.91
C LEU A 117 -18.06 12.16 13.43
N ILE A 118 -18.59 11.34 12.51
CA ILE A 118 -19.94 11.48 11.99
C ILE A 118 -21.01 11.31 13.09
N ARG A 119 -20.74 10.41 14.05
CA ARG A 119 -21.64 10.15 15.18
C ARG A 119 -21.56 11.23 16.25
N GLU A 120 -20.37 11.71 16.55
CA GLU A 120 -20.11 12.64 17.66
C GLU A 120 -20.38 14.10 17.28
N GLU A 121 -20.16 14.47 16.02
CA GLU A 121 -20.29 15.85 15.58
C GLU A 121 -21.69 16.17 15.06
N ASP A 122 -22.19 17.34 15.46
CA ASP A 122 -23.43 17.88 14.91
C ASP A 122 -23.18 18.72 13.65
N PHE A 123 -23.64 18.27 12.49
CA PHE A 123 -23.45 18.98 11.24
C PHE A 123 -24.61 18.72 10.30
N GLU A 124 -24.92 19.70 9.46
CA GLU A 124 -25.82 19.48 8.32
C GLU A 124 -25.04 18.97 7.10
N HIS A 125 -23.85 19.52 6.86
CA HIS A 125 -23.02 19.19 5.70
C HIS A 125 -21.56 18.98 6.10
N LEU A 126 -21.03 17.79 5.81
CA LEU A 126 -19.61 17.44 5.99
C LEU A 126 -18.96 17.14 4.64
N ILE A 127 -17.89 17.86 4.31
CA ILE A 127 -17.07 17.59 3.12
C ILE A 127 -15.79 16.86 3.52
N ILE A 128 -15.54 15.71 2.89
CA ILE A 128 -14.33 14.92 3.11
C ILE A 128 -13.47 15.00 1.85
N PHE A 129 -12.25 15.50 2.01
CA PHE A 129 -11.26 15.56 0.94
C PHE A 129 -10.38 14.32 0.98
N THR A 130 -10.55 13.43 -0.01
CA THR A 130 -9.70 12.26 -0.19
C THR A 130 -9.70 11.79 -1.64
N SER A 131 -8.53 11.32 -2.08
CA SER A 131 -8.36 10.63 -3.36
C SER A 131 -8.71 9.13 -3.31
N ASP A 132 -8.95 8.57 -2.11
CA ASP A 132 -9.16 7.13 -1.92
C ASP A 132 -10.64 6.74 -2.08
N VAL A 133 -10.91 5.94 -3.12
CA VAL A 133 -12.26 5.45 -3.45
C VAL A 133 -12.70 4.30 -2.52
N ASP A 134 -11.79 3.60 -1.88
CA ASP A 134 -12.18 2.51 -0.99
C ASP A 134 -12.74 3.04 0.33
N ILE A 135 -12.19 4.15 0.85
CA ILE A 135 -12.72 4.88 2.02
C ILE A 135 -14.16 5.29 1.76
N ALA A 136 -14.40 5.93 0.61
CA ALA A 136 -15.68 6.52 0.32
C ALA A 136 -16.74 5.48 -0.08
N ARG A 137 -16.34 4.34 -0.68
CA ARG A 137 -17.22 3.18 -0.86
C ARG A 137 -17.66 2.63 0.50
N LYS A 138 -16.71 2.53 1.44
CA LYS A 138 -16.99 1.99 2.76
C LYS A 138 -17.94 2.89 3.55
N LEU A 139 -17.70 4.20 3.58
CA LEU A 139 -18.63 5.16 4.19
C LEU A 139 -20.02 5.10 3.57
N LYS A 140 -20.12 4.96 2.24
CA LYS A 140 -21.42 4.80 1.56
C LYS A 140 -22.14 3.52 1.99
N SER A 141 -21.43 2.40 2.17
CA SER A 141 -22.05 1.17 2.68
C SER A 141 -22.55 1.29 4.12
N MET A 142 -22.01 2.23 4.90
CA MET A 142 -22.38 2.49 6.30
C MET A 142 -23.44 3.59 6.44
N GLU A 143 -24.00 4.10 5.35
CA GLU A 143 -24.94 5.25 5.34
C GLU A 143 -26.11 5.07 6.33
N GLY A 144 -26.74 3.88 6.33
CA GLY A 144 -27.84 3.55 7.24
C GLY A 144 -27.40 3.38 8.70
N GLU A 145 -26.20 2.84 8.94
CA GLU A 145 -25.65 2.69 10.29
C GLU A 145 -25.26 4.05 10.90
N LEU A 146 -24.79 4.97 10.05
CA LEU A 146 -24.31 6.29 10.46
C LEU A 146 -25.43 7.33 10.55
N GLY A 147 -26.63 7.05 10.02
CA GLY A 147 -27.72 8.03 9.99
C GLY A 147 -27.31 9.31 9.25
N VAL A 148 -26.73 9.17 8.06
CA VAL A 148 -26.35 10.29 7.19
C VAL A 148 -26.67 9.95 5.75
N LYS A 149 -26.70 10.93 4.85
CA LYS A 149 -26.68 10.67 3.40
C LYS A 149 -25.26 10.82 2.85
N VAL A 150 -24.68 9.75 2.30
CA VAL A 150 -23.32 9.79 1.73
C VAL A 150 -23.39 9.93 0.21
N SER A 151 -22.65 10.89 -0.32
CA SER A 151 -22.45 11.11 -1.75
C SER A 151 -20.97 11.37 -2.04
N TRP A 152 -20.52 11.08 -3.26
CA TRP A 152 -19.10 11.21 -3.59
C TRP A 152 -18.85 11.53 -5.06
N SER A 153 -17.72 12.17 -5.32
CA SER A 153 -17.27 12.51 -6.66
C SER A 153 -15.74 12.53 -6.73
N ILE A 154 -15.13 11.35 -6.64
CA ILE A 154 -13.68 11.18 -6.73
C ILE A 154 -13.27 10.94 -8.19
N LYS A 155 -12.36 11.76 -8.73
CA LYS A 155 -11.79 11.54 -10.08
C LYS A 155 -10.66 10.52 -9.97
N GLN A 156 -10.86 9.32 -10.52
CA GLN A 156 -9.77 8.36 -10.72
C GLN A 156 -8.98 8.77 -11.96
N ARG A 157 -7.81 9.41 -11.78
CA ARG A 157 -6.92 9.84 -12.87
C ARG A 157 -6.42 8.70 -13.77
N SER A 158 -6.60 7.44 -13.35
CA SER A 158 -6.07 6.26 -14.06
C SER A 158 -7.04 5.07 -14.04
N ALA A 159 -8.36 5.28 -14.02
CA ALA A 159 -9.33 4.18 -13.94
C ALA A 159 -9.09 3.11 -15.02
N LEU A 160 -8.87 3.52 -16.27
CA LEU A 160 -8.61 2.61 -17.39
C LEU A 160 -7.25 1.90 -17.24
N LYS A 161 -6.17 2.63 -16.90
CA LYS A 161 -4.84 2.04 -16.70
C LYS A 161 -4.84 1.05 -15.53
N ASN A 162 -5.50 1.39 -14.42
CA ASN A 162 -5.64 0.52 -13.26
C ASN A 162 -6.55 -0.67 -13.57
N PHE A 163 -7.60 -0.48 -14.39
CA PHE A 163 -8.44 -1.57 -14.85
C PHE A 163 -7.66 -2.55 -15.74
N VAL A 164 -6.91 -2.05 -16.72
CA VAL A 164 -6.05 -2.85 -17.60
C VAL A 164 -5.01 -3.63 -16.79
N ILE A 165 -4.33 -2.96 -15.85
CA ILE A 165 -3.36 -3.61 -14.95
C ILE A 165 -4.03 -4.65 -14.04
N ARG A 166 -5.28 -4.42 -13.60
CA ARG A 166 -6.03 -5.35 -12.75
C ARG A 166 -6.68 -6.50 -13.49
N ALA A 167 -6.98 -6.33 -14.78
CA ALA A 167 -7.74 -7.29 -15.59
C ALA A 167 -6.83 -8.23 -16.37
N LEU A 168 -5.62 -7.80 -16.73
CA LEU A 168 -4.70 -8.60 -17.51
C LEU A 168 -3.57 -9.16 -16.64
N PRO A 169 -3.23 -10.46 -16.78
CA PRO A 169 -2.07 -11.06 -16.14
C PRO A 169 -0.74 -10.51 -16.70
N ILE A 170 -0.78 -9.47 -17.56
CA ILE A 170 0.41 -8.78 -18.11
C ILE A 170 1.33 -8.31 -17.00
N ALA A 171 0.81 -7.85 -15.85
CA ALA A 171 1.67 -7.49 -14.72
C ALA A 171 2.48 -8.70 -14.22
N ILE A 172 1.84 -9.86 -14.07
CA ILE A 172 2.50 -11.12 -13.68
C ILE A 172 3.54 -11.51 -14.73
N ILE A 173 3.17 -11.52 -16.01
CA ILE A 173 4.06 -11.86 -17.13
C ILE A 173 5.27 -10.92 -17.17
N TYR A 174 5.05 -9.61 -16.99
CA TYR A 174 6.10 -8.59 -16.95
C TYR A 174 7.06 -8.81 -15.78
N HIS A 175 6.56 -9.15 -14.60
CA HIS A 175 7.40 -9.46 -13.44
C HIS A 175 8.22 -10.74 -13.64
N VAL A 176 7.61 -11.80 -14.19
CA VAL A 176 8.33 -13.03 -14.55
C VAL A 176 9.42 -12.74 -15.56
N PHE A 177 9.07 -12.04 -16.65
CA PHE A 177 10.02 -11.66 -17.68
C PHE A 177 11.18 -10.86 -17.09
N ASN A 178 10.90 -9.88 -16.24
CA ASN A 178 11.93 -9.12 -15.55
C ASN A 178 12.83 -10.00 -14.67
N VAL A 179 12.28 -10.96 -13.94
CA VAL A 179 13.05 -11.86 -13.08
C VAL A 179 13.90 -12.84 -13.92
N LEU A 180 13.37 -13.33 -15.03
CA LEU A 180 14.11 -14.14 -15.99
C LEU A 180 15.24 -13.33 -16.64
N CYS A 181 14.96 -12.11 -17.10
CA CYS A 181 15.97 -11.20 -17.65
C CYS A 181 17.06 -10.87 -16.61
N ARG A 182 16.67 -10.56 -15.35
CA ARG A 182 17.58 -10.36 -14.21
C ARG A 182 18.51 -11.56 -14.04
N ARG A 183 17.95 -12.76 -14.01
CA ARG A 183 18.69 -14.01 -13.88
C ARG A 183 19.63 -14.24 -15.06
N LEU A 184 19.19 -14.03 -16.30
CA LEU A 184 20.02 -14.22 -17.50
C LEU A 184 21.20 -13.25 -17.54
N LEU A 185 20.95 -11.98 -17.21
CA LEU A 185 22.00 -10.98 -17.04
C LEU A 185 22.98 -11.39 -15.92
N TYR A 186 22.46 -11.87 -14.80
CA TYR A 186 23.29 -12.39 -13.72
C TYR A 186 24.11 -13.61 -14.14
N LEU A 187 23.56 -14.55 -14.91
CA LEU A 187 24.33 -15.69 -15.44
C LEU A 187 25.45 -15.23 -16.37
N GLY A 188 25.24 -14.15 -17.13
CA GLY A 188 26.29 -13.49 -17.91
C GLY A 188 27.38 -12.88 -17.02
N ILE A 189 27.01 -12.19 -15.94
CA ILE A 189 27.94 -11.56 -14.98
C ILE A 189 28.67 -12.62 -14.13
N ARG A 190 27.98 -13.67 -13.69
CA ARG A 190 28.52 -14.76 -12.87
C ARG A 190 29.63 -15.53 -13.59
N ARG A 191 29.58 -15.63 -14.92
CA ARG A 191 30.70 -16.20 -15.71
C ARG A 191 31.97 -15.35 -15.63
N ALA A 192 31.88 -14.07 -15.29
CA ALA A 192 33.03 -13.21 -15.01
C ALA A 192 33.52 -13.29 -13.55
N PHE A 193 32.72 -13.91 -12.65
CA PHE A 193 33.08 -14.18 -11.26
C PHE A 193 33.30 -15.68 -11.08
N GLU A 194 34.44 -16.16 -11.59
CA GLU A 194 34.93 -17.48 -11.19
C GLU A 194 35.11 -17.49 -9.67
N ARG A 195 34.36 -18.39 -9.03
CA ARG A 195 34.48 -18.65 -7.60
C ARG A 195 35.87 -19.22 -7.35
N ASP A 196 36.73 -18.41 -6.77
CA ASP A 196 37.91 -18.93 -6.08
C ASP A 196 37.40 -19.87 -4.97
N LYS A 197 37.62 -21.18 -5.13
CA LYS A 197 37.02 -22.26 -4.34
C LYS A 197 37.57 -22.34 -2.90
N ARG A 198 38.25 -21.31 -2.41
CA ARG A 198 38.86 -21.30 -1.07
C ARG A 198 37.87 -20.86 0.00
N SER A 199 37.89 -21.62 1.08
CA SER A 199 36.98 -21.71 2.22
C SER A 199 37.03 -20.49 3.17
N ASP A 200 36.98 -19.28 2.65
CA ASP A 200 36.89 -18.09 3.52
C ASP A 200 35.43 -17.82 3.90
N GLU A 201 35.17 -17.53 5.18
CA GLU A 201 33.87 -17.09 5.66
C GLU A 201 33.43 -15.82 4.93
N LEU A 202 32.31 -15.92 4.19
CA LEU A 202 31.72 -14.81 3.47
C LEU A 202 30.55 -14.23 4.27
N TYR A 203 30.63 -12.94 4.59
CA TYR A 203 29.58 -12.23 5.32
C TYR A 203 28.61 -11.56 4.35
N MET A 204 27.30 -11.65 4.61
CA MET A 204 26.26 -11.04 3.79
C MET A 204 25.64 -9.82 4.48
N ILE A 205 25.66 -8.68 3.80
CA ILE A 205 25.00 -7.44 4.21
C ILE A 205 23.69 -7.35 3.44
N PHE A 206 22.55 -7.48 4.12
CA PHE A 206 21.22 -7.30 3.52
C PHE A 206 20.79 -5.84 3.65
N THR A 207 20.50 -5.19 2.53
CA THR A 207 20.12 -3.77 2.51
C THR A 207 19.02 -3.48 1.48
N PRO A 208 18.07 -2.57 1.73
CA PRO A 208 17.11 -2.16 0.71
C PRO A 208 17.79 -1.40 -0.45
N PHE A 209 17.44 -1.71 -1.69
CA PHE A 209 17.91 -0.95 -2.86
C PHE A 209 16.82 0.01 -3.32
N GLU A 210 16.94 1.28 -2.92
CA GLU A 210 16.16 2.41 -3.41
C GLU A 210 16.84 3.12 -4.61
N ASP A 211 16.13 4.02 -5.29
CA ASP A 211 16.67 4.79 -6.43
C ASP A 211 17.94 5.60 -6.07
N LYS A 212 18.12 5.92 -4.78
CA LYS A 212 19.23 6.75 -4.26
C LYS A 212 20.50 5.96 -3.93
N VAL A 213 20.42 4.63 -3.91
CA VAL A 213 21.53 3.76 -3.47
C VAL A 213 22.58 3.60 -4.58
N PHE A 214 22.32 4.12 -5.77
CA PHE A 214 23.26 4.12 -6.89
C PHE A 214 23.52 5.55 -7.36
N LYS A 215 24.77 5.99 -7.30
CA LYS A 215 25.24 7.22 -7.96
C LYS A 215 25.98 6.83 -9.24
N GLY A 216 25.25 6.80 -10.35
CA GLY A 216 25.79 6.34 -11.63
C GLY A 216 26.04 4.83 -11.63
N LYS A 217 27.32 4.42 -11.62
CA LYS A 217 27.73 3.00 -11.63
C LYS A 217 28.22 2.49 -10.27
N THR A 218 28.27 3.37 -9.26
CA THR A 218 28.79 3.06 -7.94
C THR A 218 27.64 2.82 -6.96
N PHE A 219 27.73 1.74 -6.19
CA PHE A 219 26.81 1.48 -5.09
C PHE A 219 27.23 2.28 -3.85
N GLU A 220 26.31 3.08 -3.33
CA GLU A 220 26.45 3.80 -2.07
C GLU A 220 25.31 3.38 -1.13
N ASP A 221 25.63 2.54 -0.15
CA ASP A 221 24.64 2.09 0.82
C ASP A 221 24.16 3.28 1.67
N VAL A 222 22.88 3.62 1.55
CA VAL A 222 22.26 4.74 2.30
C VAL A 222 21.98 4.34 3.76
N TYR A 223 21.89 3.05 4.06
CA TYR A 223 21.50 2.53 5.37
C TYR A 223 22.70 2.12 6.20
N PHE A 224 23.65 1.42 5.58
CA PHE A 224 24.85 0.92 6.27
C PHE A 224 26.12 1.69 5.91
N CYS A 225 26.03 2.72 5.05
CA CYS A 225 27.09 3.68 4.74
C CYS A 225 28.48 3.01 4.54
N SER A 226 29.38 3.17 5.51
CA SER A 226 30.76 2.71 5.47
C SER A 226 30.97 1.24 5.87
N LEU A 227 29.91 0.50 6.24
CA LEU A 227 30.02 -0.85 6.78
C LEU A 227 30.77 -1.80 5.83
N ARG A 228 30.46 -1.73 4.52
CA ARG A 228 31.16 -2.52 3.50
C ARG A 228 32.65 -2.19 3.45
N ASN A 229 33.00 -0.90 3.54
CA ASN A 229 34.40 -0.45 3.54
C ASN A 229 35.12 -0.85 4.83
N PHE A 230 34.43 -0.80 5.97
CA PHE A 230 34.95 -1.28 7.25
C PHE A 230 35.35 -2.76 7.20
N PHE A 231 34.48 -3.61 6.66
CA PHE A 231 34.80 -5.04 6.50
C PHE A 231 35.96 -5.28 5.54
N ARG A 232 36.01 -4.56 4.41
CA ARG A 232 37.13 -4.61 3.46
C ARG A 232 38.45 -4.23 4.12
N GLN A 233 38.47 -3.18 4.93
CA GLN A 233 39.67 -2.75 5.67
C GLN A 233 40.14 -3.79 6.69
N LYS A 234 39.22 -4.60 7.23
CA LYS A 234 39.53 -5.73 8.13
C LYS A 234 39.93 -7.00 7.38
N GLY A 235 40.02 -6.98 6.05
CA GLY A 235 40.28 -8.17 5.22
C GLY A 235 39.12 -9.16 5.20
N ILE A 236 37.94 -8.78 5.69
CA ILE A 236 36.76 -9.64 5.73
C ILE A 236 36.03 -9.54 4.38
N LYS A 237 35.81 -10.68 3.75
CA LYS A 237 35.06 -10.76 2.49
C LYS A 237 33.57 -10.55 2.78
N VAL A 238 33.00 -9.51 2.16
CA VAL A 238 31.58 -9.16 2.29
C VAL A 238 30.89 -9.12 0.95
N MET A 239 29.66 -9.63 0.95
CA MET A 239 28.71 -9.58 -0.15
C MET A 239 27.54 -8.69 0.27
N THR A 240 27.17 -7.72 -0.55
CA THR A 240 25.97 -6.92 -0.31
C THR A 240 24.82 -7.50 -1.13
N VAL A 241 23.70 -7.79 -0.47
CA VAL A 241 22.49 -8.35 -1.09
C VAL A 241 21.35 -7.35 -0.93
N GLY A 242 20.90 -6.83 -2.06
CA GLY A 242 19.84 -5.85 -2.18
C GLY A 242 18.46 -6.46 -2.24
N LEU A 243 17.56 -5.96 -1.40
CA LEU A 243 16.11 -6.12 -1.59
C LEU A 243 15.61 -4.98 -2.47
N VAL A 244 15.28 -5.28 -3.72
CA VAL A 244 14.95 -4.26 -4.73
C VAL A 244 13.59 -3.63 -4.45
N SER A 245 13.59 -2.36 -4.07
CA SER A 245 12.40 -1.51 -3.96
C SER A 245 12.31 -0.46 -5.09
N CYS A 246 13.33 -0.38 -5.96
CA CYS A 246 13.50 0.64 -6.99
C CYS A 246 13.26 0.16 -8.44
N LYS A 247 13.34 1.08 -9.41
CA LYS A 247 13.18 0.75 -10.84
C LYS A 247 14.42 0.01 -11.35
N PHE A 248 14.21 -1.09 -12.08
CA PHE A 248 15.28 -1.98 -12.53
C PHE A 248 16.40 -1.32 -13.38
N GLY A 249 16.06 -0.28 -14.16
CA GLY A 249 17.03 0.38 -15.04
C GLY A 249 18.24 0.98 -14.30
N SER A 250 18.08 1.41 -13.04
CA SER A 250 19.19 1.93 -12.23
C SER A 250 20.13 0.83 -11.73
N LEU A 251 19.63 -0.39 -11.58
CA LEU A 251 20.41 -1.54 -11.11
C LEU A 251 21.33 -2.12 -12.18
N LEU A 252 20.92 -2.04 -13.45
CA LEU A 252 21.70 -2.51 -14.60
C LEU A 252 22.97 -1.68 -14.86
N ALA A 253 23.03 -0.46 -14.35
CA ALA A 253 24.19 0.41 -14.48
C ALA A 253 25.34 -0.02 -13.56
N ASN A 254 25.06 -0.84 -12.53
CA ASN A 254 26.06 -1.25 -11.57
C ASN A 254 26.95 -2.37 -12.12
N LYS A 255 28.27 -2.17 -12.01
CA LYS A 255 29.30 -3.19 -12.33
C LYS A 255 30.11 -3.61 -11.10
N GLU A 256 29.78 -3.11 -9.91
CA GLU A 256 30.49 -3.52 -8.69
C GLU A 256 30.19 -4.98 -8.34
N GLY A 257 31.24 -5.79 -8.38
CA GLY A 257 31.17 -7.24 -8.30
C GLY A 257 30.60 -7.86 -7.04
N ASP A 258 30.61 -7.12 -5.92
CA ASP A 258 30.15 -7.66 -4.63
C ASP A 258 28.73 -7.23 -4.25
N VAL A 259 27.98 -6.64 -5.20
CA VAL A 259 26.63 -6.11 -4.98
C VAL A 259 25.64 -6.94 -5.78
N PHE A 260 24.82 -7.71 -5.09
CA PHE A 260 23.87 -8.64 -5.66
C PHE A 260 22.44 -8.22 -5.32
N ILE A 261 21.49 -8.76 -6.08
CA ILE A 261 20.06 -8.63 -5.84
C ILE A 261 19.59 -9.98 -5.27
N PHE A 262 18.70 -9.97 -4.28
CA PHE A 262 18.21 -11.18 -3.63
C PHE A 262 17.66 -12.22 -4.64
N GLU A 263 16.93 -11.76 -5.65
CA GLU A 263 16.38 -12.62 -6.70
C GLU A 263 17.43 -13.40 -7.51
N ASN A 264 18.72 -13.01 -7.45
CA ASN A 264 19.82 -13.76 -8.10
C ASN A 264 20.03 -15.15 -7.48
N PHE A 265 19.58 -15.36 -6.24
CA PHE A 265 19.72 -16.63 -5.53
C PHE A 265 18.56 -17.61 -5.78
N ALA A 266 17.46 -17.15 -6.39
CA ALA A 266 16.29 -17.99 -6.68
C ALA A 266 16.59 -19.04 -7.76
N LYS A 267 16.12 -20.29 -7.60
CA LYS A 267 16.23 -21.30 -8.68
C LYS A 267 15.13 -21.11 -9.72
N LEU A 268 15.39 -21.52 -10.97
CA LEU A 268 14.41 -21.35 -12.05
C LEU A 268 13.16 -22.17 -11.78
N SER A 269 13.35 -23.38 -11.23
CA SER A 269 12.27 -24.22 -10.74
C SER A 269 11.36 -23.50 -9.75
N ASP A 270 11.94 -22.70 -8.86
CA ASP A 270 11.21 -22.03 -7.78
C ASP A 270 10.46 -20.83 -8.37
N ILE A 271 11.10 -20.05 -9.24
CA ILE A 271 10.48 -18.98 -10.04
C ILE A 271 9.27 -19.53 -10.81
N THR A 272 9.41 -20.65 -11.52
CA THR A 272 8.32 -21.26 -12.30
C THR A 272 7.21 -21.81 -11.42
N LYS A 273 7.53 -22.49 -10.31
CA LYS A 273 6.54 -22.98 -9.35
C LYS A 273 5.73 -21.83 -8.76
N HIS A 274 6.40 -20.75 -8.35
CA HIS A 274 5.72 -19.57 -7.81
C HIS A 274 4.91 -18.82 -8.86
N LEU A 275 5.35 -18.80 -10.13
CA LEU A 275 4.54 -18.25 -11.21
C LEU A 275 3.22 -19.03 -11.38
N ILE A 276 3.29 -20.35 -11.48
CA ILE A 276 2.09 -21.20 -11.64
C ILE A 276 1.15 -21.01 -10.46
N ALA A 277 1.67 -21.00 -9.23
CA ALA A 277 0.88 -20.75 -8.03
C ALA A 277 0.19 -19.37 -8.09
N ASN A 278 0.92 -18.31 -8.45
CA ASN A 278 0.39 -16.95 -8.53
C ASN A 278 -0.64 -16.76 -9.65
N LEU A 279 -0.48 -17.41 -10.80
CA LEU A 279 -1.51 -17.46 -11.83
C LEU A 279 -2.77 -18.13 -11.29
N GLY A 280 -2.60 -19.24 -10.56
CA GLY A 280 -3.69 -19.88 -9.83
C GLY A 280 -4.44 -18.89 -8.93
N PHE A 281 -3.74 -18.08 -8.14
CA PHE A 281 -4.36 -17.07 -7.27
C PHE A 281 -4.99 -15.88 -8.02
N PHE A 282 -4.44 -15.52 -9.17
CA PHE A 282 -5.03 -14.48 -10.01
C PHE A 282 -6.46 -14.86 -10.44
N PHE A 283 -6.64 -16.12 -10.86
CA PHE A 283 -7.96 -16.66 -11.23
C PHE A 283 -8.80 -17.10 -10.03
N SER A 284 -8.16 -17.60 -8.97
CA SER A 284 -8.79 -18.10 -7.75
C SER A 284 -8.32 -17.32 -6.53
N LYS A 285 -8.83 -16.08 -6.40
CA LYS A 285 -8.46 -15.19 -5.30
C LYS A 285 -8.73 -15.87 -3.95
N PRO A 286 -7.79 -15.78 -2.99
CA PRO A 286 -7.97 -16.35 -1.66
C PRO A 286 -9.22 -15.81 -0.99
N LYS A 287 -10.07 -16.73 -0.55
CA LYS A 287 -11.29 -16.38 0.19
C LYS A 287 -10.92 -16.10 1.63
N LEU A 288 -11.37 -14.95 2.11
CA LEU A 288 -11.18 -14.53 3.48
C LEU A 288 -12.02 -15.41 4.42
N LYS A 289 -11.39 -15.99 5.45
CA LYS A 289 -12.06 -16.87 6.42
C LYS A 289 -12.70 -16.07 7.54
N GLY A 290 -14.01 -15.85 7.44
CA GLY A 290 -14.85 -15.23 8.46
C GLY A 290 -14.86 -13.71 8.42
N LEU A 291 -15.57 -13.12 9.38
CA LEU A 291 -15.75 -11.67 9.51
C LEU A 291 -14.63 -11.06 10.34
N PHE A 292 -14.18 -9.87 9.93
CA PHE A 292 -13.11 -9.14 10.60
C PHE A 292 -13.58 -7.74 10.95
N LYS A 293 -13.59 -7.45 12.25
CA LYS A 293 -14.01 -6.16 12.78
C LYS A 293 -12.86 -5.48 13.52
N ILE A 294 -12.84 -4.16 13.45
CA ILE A 294 -11.94 -3.28 14.20
C ILE A 294 -12.73 -2.02 14.53
N SER A 295 -12.70 -1.57 15.79
CA SER A 295 -13.49 -0.43 16.26
C SER A 295 -14.99 -0.55 15.95
N ASN A 296 -15.55 -1.75 16.05
CA ASN A 296 -16.92 -2.13 15.64
C ASN A 296 -17.24 -1.98 14.14
N ILE A 297 -16.25 -1.68 13.31
CA ILE A 297 -16.41 -1.54 11.86
C ILE A 297 -16.00 -2.83 11.20
N ASP A 298 -16.88 -3.34 10.33
CA ASP A 298 -16.57 -4.47 9.48
C ASP A 298 -15.52 -4.07 8.43
N ALA A 299 -14.31 -4.61 8.54
CA ALA A 299 -13.20 -4.36 7.63
C ALA A 299 -13.06 -5.44 6.53
N THR A 300 -13.97 -6.43 6.48
CA THR A 300 -13.91 -7.58 5.56
C THR A 300 -13.77 -7.16 4.10
N ASP A 301 -14.56 -6.17 3.64
CA ASP A 301 -14.48 -5.68 2.25
C ASP A 301 -13.17 -4.97 1.94
N MET A 302 -12.62 -4.23 2.91
CA MET A 302 -11.35 -3.52 2.75
C MET A 302 -10.19 -4.51 2.64
N VAL A 303 -10.17 -5.54 3.50
CA VAL A 303 -9.20 -6.63 3.42
C VAL A 303 -9.34 -7.38 2.08
N THR A 304 -10.57 -7.65 1.66
CA THR A 304 -10.83 -8.32 0.36
C THR A 304 -10.33 -7.49 -0.82
N SER A 305 -10.50 -6.16 -0.77
CA SER A 305 -9.92 -5.24 -1.76
C SER A 305 -8.39 -5.34 -1.78
N GLU A 306 -7.73 -5.39 -0.62
CA GLU A 306 -6.27 -5.50 -0.53
C GLU A 306 -5.71 -6.85 -0.98
N ILE A 307 -6.45 -7.95 -0.75
CA ILE A 307 -6.13 -9.25 -1.35
C ILE A 307 -6.13 -9.11 -2.88
N ALA A 308 -7.20 -8.54 -3.44
CA ALA A 308 -7.29 -8.35 -4.88
C ALA A 308 -6.18 -7.43 -5.42
N LEU A 309 -5.81 -6.37 -4.71
CA LEU A 309 -4.71 -5.49 -5.08
C LEU A 309 -3.36 -6.21 -5.04
N SER A 310 -3.08 -6.99 -4.00
CA SER A 310 -1.81 -7.70 -3.82
C SER A 310 -1.61 -8.80 -4.87
N VAL A 311 -2.68 -9.49 -5.23
CA VAL A 311 -2.67 -10.50 -6.30
C VAL A 311 -2.49 -9.83 -7.67
N ASN A 312 -3.25 -8.76 -7.92
CA ASN A 312 -3.24 -8.10 -9.23
C ASN A 312 -1.98 -7.25 -9.48
N SER A 313 -1.28 -6.80 -8.43
CA SER A 313 -0.03 -6.04 -8.57
C SER A 313 1.15 -6.91 -8.97
N GLY A 314 1.05 -8.24 -8.88
CA GLY A 314 2.15 -9.16 -9.07
C GLY A 314 3.21 -9.11 -7.96
N GLN A 315 3.03 -8.28 -6.93
CA GLN A 315 3.99 -8.20 -5.82
C GLN A 315 4.05 -9.48 -4.98
N ILE A 316 2.94 -10.23 -4.91
CA ILE A 316 2.91 -11.55 -4.28
C ILE A 316 3.96 -12.51 -4.86
N PHE A 317 4.33 -12.34 -6.13
CA PHE A 317 5.38 -13.12 -6.77
C PHE A 317 6.77 -12.78 -6.23
N LEU A 318 7.07 -11.49 -6.02
CA LEU A 318 8.36 -11.04 -5.47
C LEU A 318 8.56 -11.52 -4.03
N ASN A 319 7.49 -11.60 -3.25
CA ASN A 319 7.55 -12.01 -1.84
C ASN A 319 7.63 -13.53 -1.63
N LEU A 320 7.26 -14.32 -2.65
CA LEU A 320 7.28 -15.79 -2.57
C LEU A 320 8.62 -16.40 -2.99
N MET A 321 9.43 -15.69 -3.79
CA MET A 321 10.76 -16.11 -4.23
C MET A 321 11.81 -15.92 -3.15
#